data_AF-A0A6L8I0L2-F1
#
_entry.id   AF-A0A6L8I0L2-F1
#
_cell.length_a   1.000
_cell.length_b   1.000
_cell.length_c   1.000
_cell.angle_alpha   90.00
_cell.angle_beta   90.00
_cell.angle_gamma   90.00
#
_symmetry.space_group_name_H-M   'P 1'
#
loop_
_entity.id
_entity.type
_entity.pdbx_description
1 polymer ?
#
loop_
_entity_poly.entity_id
_entity_poly.type
_entity_poly.pdbx_seq_one_letter_code
_entity_poly.pdbx_strand_id
1 'polypeptide(L)'
;MSDADRGTDDSEAVFAMLEELGVTNARALGLDHPGVVALLDANQQLEAGQPGLAMHTLEVELGEPDSPQPMEIGAAAFVLRGKAHEAQDRAYHARIDYEYALKMRPNIPFASEAIRRIDRRG
;
A
#
# COMPACT_ATOMS: atom_id res chain seq x y z
N MET A 1 11.94 -28.16 -9.31
CA MET A 1 10.75 -27.40 -8.90
C MET A 1 9.85 -27.29 -10.10
N SER A 2 8.58 -27.67 -9.94
CA SER A 2 7.59 -27.54 -11.01
C SER A 2 7.09 -26.09 -11.10
N ASP A 3 6.58 -25.66 -12.25
CA ASP A 3 6.02 -24.31 -12.41
C ASP A 3 4.83 -24.03 -11.47
N ALA A 4 4.15 -25.08 -11.01
CA ALA A 4 3.09 -25.01 -10.00
C ALA A 4 3.61 -24.63 -8.60
N ASP A 5 4.80 -25.12 -8.22
CA ASP A 5 5.43 -24.75 -6.95
C ASP A 5 5.85 -23.27 -6.99
N ARG A 6 6.39 -22.82 -8.12
CA ARG A 6 6.84 -21.43 -8.30
C ARG A 6 5.67 -20.42 -8.27
N GLY A 7 4.55 -20.74 -8.93
CA GLY A 7 3.36 -19.88 -8.90
C GLY A 7 2.69 -19.81 -7.52
N THR A 8 2.85 -20.85 -6.68
CA THR A 8 2.36 -20.85 -5.30
C THR A 8 3.25 -19.99 -4.41
N ASP A 9 4.57 -20.14 -4.51
CA ASP A 9 5.54 -19.34 -3.76
C ASP A 9 5.40 -17.83 -4.07
N ASP A 10 5.21 -17.48 -5.34
CA ASP A 10 5.01 -16.09 -5.78
C ASP A 10 3.70 -15.50 -5.22
N SER A 11 2.63 -16.30 -5.15
CA SER A 11 1.34 -15.87 -4.59
C SER A 11 1.40 -15.66 -3.08
N GLU A 12 2.12 -16.50 -2.35
CA GLU A 12 2.30 -16.38 -0.90
C GLU A 12 3.09 -15.12 -0.53
N ALA A 13 4.13 -14.79 -1.30
CA ALA A 13 4.87 -13.54 -1.12
C ALA A 13 3.98 -12.31 -1.33
N VAL A 14 3.10 -12.35 -2.33
CA VAL A 14 2.12 -11.28 -2.59
C VAL A 14 1.15 -11.12 -1.42
N PHE A 15 0.59 -12.21 -0.89
CA PHE A 15 -0.32 -12.13 0.25
C PHE A 15 0.37 -11.60 1.51
N ALA A 16 1.61 -12.01 1.78
CA ALA A 16 2.38 -11.49 2.92
C ALA A 16 2.60 -9.97 2.81
N MET A 17 2.96 -9.48 1.62
CA MET A 17 3.12 -8.04 1.36
C MET A 17 1.79 -7.30 1.57
N LEU A 18 0.68 -7.84 1.06
CA LEU A 18 -0.64 -7.25 1.25
C LEU A 18 -1.06 -7.20 2.73
N GLU A 19 -0.75 -8.24 3.51
CA GLU A 19 -0.96 -8.26 4.96
C GLU A 19 -0.13 -7.19 5.69
N GLU A 20 1.12 -6.95 5.29
CA GLU A 20 1.96 -5.87 5.84
C GLU A 20 1.39 -4.49 5.53
N LEU A 21 0.74 -4.31 4.38
CA LEU A 21 -0.01 -3.10 4.05
C LEU A 21 -1.35 -2.99 4.78
N GLY A 22 -1.75 -4.03 5.51
CA GLY A 22 -2.99 -4.09 6.27
C GLY A 22 -4.19 -4.68 5.51
N VAL A 23 -3.98 -5.33 4.36
CA VAL A 23 -4.98 -6.06 3.57
C VAL A 23 -5.02 -7.54 3.97
N THR A 24 -5.56 -7.78 5.16
CA THR A 24 -5.71 -9.10 5.78
C THR A 24 -6.74 -10.00 5.09
N ASN A 25 -7.67 -9.43 4.34
CA ASN A 25 -8.69 -10.19 3.61
C ASN A 25 -8.35 -10.43 2.12
N ALA A 26 -7.10 -10.17 1.70
CA ALA A 26 -6.67 -10.27 0.30
C ALA A 26 -7.01 -11.62 -0.35
N ARG A 27 -6.90 -12.73 0.40
CA ARG A 27 -7.24 -14.08 -0.11
C ARG A 27 -8.72 -14.24 -0.44
N ALA A 28 -9.60 -13.57 0.30
CA ALA A 28 -11.03 -13.59 0.05
C ALA A 28 -11.42 -12.66 -1.11
N LEU A 29 -10.68 -11.56 -1.29
CA LEU A 29 -10.87 -10.64 -2.41
C LEU A 29 -10.40 -11.23 -3.74
N GLY A 30 -9.31 -12.00 -3.72
CA GLY A 30 -8.64 -12.49 -4.92
C GLY A 30 -7.59 -11.50 -5.44
N LEU A 31 -6.52 -12.03 -6.04
CA LEU A 31 -5.44 -11.21 -6.61
C LEU A 31 -5.86 -10.45 -7.88
N ASP A 32 -6.98 -10.85 -8.48
CA ASP A 32 -7.63 -10.21 -9.62
C ASP A 32 -8.58 -9.08 -9.23
N HIS A 33 -8.83 -8.86 -7.93
CA HIS A 33 -9.62 -7.73 -7.47
C HIS A 33 -8.97 -6.41 -7.91
N PRO A 34 -9.69 -5.47 -8.57
CA PRO A 34 -9.08 -4.26 -9.13
C PRO A 34 -8.28 -3.47 -8.10
N GLY A 35 -8.80 -3.37 -6.87
CA GLY A 35 -8.10 -2.71 -5.77
C GLY A 35 -6.80 -3.40 -5.35
N VAL A 36 -6.73 -4.73 -5.43
CA VAL A 36 -5.51 -5.49 -5.13
C VAL A 36 -4.50 -5.29 -6.24
N VAL A 37 -4.92 -5.38 -7.50
CA VAL A 37 -4.08 -5.13 -8.67
C VAL A 37 -3.43 -3.75 -8.60
N ALA A 38 -4.20 -2.71 -8.33
CA ALA A 38 -3.67 -1.34 -8.22
C ALA A 38 -2.65 -1.18 -7.08
N LEU A 39 -2.83 -1.85 -5.94
CA LEU A 39 -1.83 -1.85 -4.86
C LEU A 39 -0.55 -2.56 -5.27
N LEU A 40 -0.66 -3.68 -6.00
CA LEU A 40 0.48 -4.43 -6.50
C LEU A 40 1.29 -3.60 -7.51
N ASP A 41 0.60 -2.99 -8.47
CA ASP A 41 1.22 -2.14 -9.48
C ASP A 41 1.93 -0.95 -8.83
N ALA A 42 1.25 -0.27 -7.89
CA ALA A 42 1.85 0.86 -7.18
C ALA A 42 3.06 0.45 -6.33
N ASN A 43 3.01 -0.71 -5.65
CA ASN A 43 4.15 -1.23 -4.90
C ASN A 43 5.33 -1.54 -5.82
N GLN A 44 5.09 -2.21 -6.96
CA GLN A 44 6.13 -2.51 -7.94
C GLN A 44 6.78 -1.24 -8.51
N GLN A 45 5.98 -0.21 -8.78
CA GLN A 45 6.48 1.08 -9.25
C GLN A 45 7.34 1.79 -8.19
N LEU A 46 6.98 1.69 -6.91
CA LEU A 46 7.81 2.21 -5.80
C LEU A 46 9.15 1.48 -5.70
N GLU A 47 9.14 0.15 -5.80
CA GLU A 47 10.36 -0.67 -5.81
C GLU A 47 11.25 -0.35 -7.01
N ALA A 48 10.65 0.01 -8.15
CA ALA A 48 11.35 0.48 -9.35
C ALA A 48 11.83 1.94 -9.26
N GLY A 49 11.60 2.64 -8.14
CA GLY A 49 12.01 4.04 -7.96
C GLY A 49 11.15 5.04 -8.76
N GLN A 50 9.90 4.71 -9.01
CA GLN A 50 8.93 5.54 -9.76
C GLN A 50 7.79 6.05 -8.87
N PRO A 51 8.07 6.81 -7.79
CA PRO A 51 7.05 7.21 -6.82
C PRO A 51 5.96 8.10 -7.42
N GLY A 52 6.27 8.87 -8.46
CA GLY A 52 5.27 9.68 -9.16
C GLY A 52 4.25 8.83 -9.93
N LEU A 53 4.68 7.71 -10.53
CA LEU A 53 3.78 6.78 -11.20
C LEU A 53 2.93 6.03 -10.18
N ALA A 54 3.52 5.60 -9.07
CA ALA A 54 2.80 4.93 -7.98
C ALA A 54 1.67 5.79 -7.44
N MET A 55 1.93 7.08 -7.19
CA MET A 55 0.88 8.02 -6.80
C MET A 55 -0.23 8.11 -7.85
N HIS A 56 0.13 8.25 -9.12
CA HIS A 56 -0.84 8.35 -10.21
C HIS A 56 -1.72 7.11 -10.31
N THR A 57 -1.15 5.90 -10.23
CA THR A 57 -1.90 4.65 -10.22
C THR A 57 -2.87 4.61 -9.03
N LEU A 58 -2.42 4.96 -7.83
CA LEU A 58 -3.29 4.97 -6.64
C LEU A 58 -4.42 6.00 -6.77
N GLU A 59 -4.17 7.18 -7.32
CA GLU A 59 -5.19 8.22 -7.49
C GLU A 59 -6.23 7.88 -8.58
N VAL A 60 -5.80 7.25 -9.68
CA VAL A 60 -6.68 6.94 -10.81
C VAL A 60 -7.50 5.67 -10.55
N GLU A 61 -6.84 4.59 -10.11
CA GLU A 61 -7.46 3.27 -10.04
C GLU A 61 -8.28 3.06 -8.77
N LEU A 62 -7.85 3.69 -7.68
CA LEU A 62 -8.55 3.62 -6.39
C LEU A 62 -9.43 4.86 -6.17
N GLY A 63 -9.27 5.89 -6.99
CA GLY A 63 -10.03 7.13 -6.93
C GLY A 63 -9.70 7.98 -5.69
N GLU A 64 -10.54 8.99 -5.46
CA GLU A 64 -10.43 9.84 -4.27
C GLU A 64 -10.69 9.05 -2.97
N PRO A 65 -10.21 9.55 -1.81
CA PRO A 65 -10.39 8.93 -0.49
C PRO A 65 -11.81 8.46 -0.15
N ASP A 66 -12.81 9.10 -0.76
CA ASP A 66 -14.24 8.87 -0.51
C ASP A 66 -14.87 7.86 -1.48
N SER A 67 -14.09 7.29 -2.40
CA SER A 67 -14.55 6.23 -3.31
C SER A 67 -14.94 4.98 -2.50
N PRO A 68 -16.07 4.30 -2.84
CA PRO A 68 -16.50 3.11 -2.12
C PRO A 68 -15.57 1.93 -2.44
N GLN A 69 -14.58 1.74 -1.59
CA GLN A 69 -13.61 0.65 -1.67
C GLN A 69 -13.67 -0.19 -0.40
N PRO A 70 -13.24 -1.47 -0.42
CA PRO A 70 -12.96 -2.19 0.81
C PRO A 70 -12.01 -1.36 1.68
N MET A 71 -12.37 -1.14 2.94
CA MET A 71 -11.62 -0.30 3.88
C MET A 71 -10.12 -0.65 3.95
N GLU A 72 -9.78 -1.94 3.83
CA GLU A 72 -8.39 -2.41 3.84
C GLU A 72 -7.60 -1.96 2.61
N ILE A 73 -8.23 -1.96 1.43
CA ILE A 73 -7.62 -1.47 0.18
C ILE A 73 -7.35 0.03 0.28
N GLY A 74 -8.34 0.79 0.76
CA GLY A 74 -8.18 2.23 0.98
C GLY A 74 -7.04 2.53 1.95
N ALA A 75 -6.99 1.85 3.09
CA ALA A 75 -5.92 2.03 4.07
C ALA A 75 -4.53 1.70 3.50
N ALA A 76 -4.41 0.59 2.76
CA ALA A 76 -3.17 0.21 2.10
C ALA A 76 -2.73 1.21 1.02
N ALA A 77 -3.67 1.81 0.29
CA ALA A 77 -3.38 2.86 -0.68
C ALA A 77 -2.72 4.07 -0.03
N PHE A 78 -3.25 4.51 1.12
CA PHE A 78 -2.62 5.58 1.90
C PHE A 78 -1.22 5.19 2.39
N VAL A 79 -0.99 3.93 2.78
CA VAL A 79 0.38 3.48 3.13
C VAL A 79 1.33 3.63 1.95
N LEU A 80 0.95 3.18 0.76
CA LEU A 80 1.79 3.27 -0.43
C LEU A 80 2.00 4.71 -0.89
N ARG A 81 0.97 5.56 -0.81
CA ARG A 81 1.11 7.00 -1.11
C ARG A 81 2.05 7.71 -0.12
N GLY A 82 1.98 7.35 1.16
CA GLY A 82 2.92 7.80 2.18
C GLY A 82 4.36 7.42 1.85
N LYS A 83 4.60 6.17 1.40
CA LYS A 83 5.93 5.72 0.92
C LYS A 83 6.39 6.54 -0.29
N ALA A 84 5.49 6.81 -1.24
CA ALA A 84 5.78 7.61 -2.43
C ALA A 84 6.20 9.05 -2.05
N HIS A 85 5.52 9.66 -1.08
CA HIS A 85 5.87 10.97 -0.56
C HIS A 85 7.20 10.97 0.21
N GLU A 86 7.51 9.96 1.03
CA GLU A 86 8.83 9.83 1.66
C GLU A 86 9.95 9.72 0.61
N ALA A 87 9.74 8.94 -0.45
CA ALA A 87 10.70 8.80 -1.56
C ALA A 87 10.92 10.11 -2.36
N GLN A 88 10.03 11.09 -2.20
CA GLN A 88 10.12 12.42 -2.80
C GLN A 88 10.54 13.50 -1.79
N ASP A 89 11.04 13.12 -0.60
CA ASP A 89 11.39 14.03 0.51
C ASP A 89 10.22 14.92 1.00
N ARG A 90 8.97 14.46 0.82
CA ARG A 90 7.74 15.18 1.22
C ARG A 90 7.23 14.68 2.56
N ALA A 91 8.03 14.81 3.62
CA ALA A 91 7.77 14.24 4.94
C ALA A 91 6.40 14.63 5.54
N TYR A 92 5.97 15.90 5.39
CA TYR A 92 4.67 16.38 5.87
C TYR A 92 3.49 15.63 5.21
N HIS A 93 3.54 15.46 3.89
CA HIS A 93 2.48 14.78 3.14
C HIS A 93 2.48 13.27 3.44
N ALA A 94 3.67 12.67 3.53
CA ALA A 94 3.80 11.26 3.92
C ALA A 94 3.17 10.99 5.29
N ARG A 95 3.42 11.87 6.26
CA ARG A 95 2.85 11.76 7.61
C ARG A 95 1.31 11.78 7.58
N ILE A 96 0.73 12.72 6.83
CA ILE A 96 -0.73 12.82 6.67
C ILE A 96 -1.31 11.52 6.09
N ASP A 97 -0.66 10.95 5.07
CA ASP A 97 -1.12 9.70 4.47
C ASP A 97 -1.09 8.53 5.47
N TYR A 98 -0.02 8.39 6.24
CA TYR A 98 0.04 7.36 7.28
C TYR A 98 -1.02 7.57 8.37
N GLU A 99 -1.36 8.80 8.72
CA GLU A 99 -2.45 9.10 9.66
C GLU A 99 -3.81 8.70 9.09
N TYR A 100 -4.06 8.94 7.81
CA TYR A 100 -5.29 8.48 7.15
C TYR A 100 -5.38 6.95 7.11
N ALA A 101 -4.28 6.26 6.78
CA ALA A 101 -4.22 4.81 6.83
C ALA A 101 -4.61 4.29 8.23
N LEU A 102 -4.06 4.88 9.29
CA LEU A 102 -4.35 4.49 10.68
C LEU A 102 -5.77 4.88 11.14
N LYS A 103 -6.33 5.98 10.62
CA LYS A 103 -7.72 6.36 10.88
C LYS A 103 -8.69 5.35 10.30
N MET A 104 -8.39 4.79 9.12
CA MET A 104 -9.17 3.72 8.50
C MET A 104 -8.93 2.37 9.20
N ARG A 105 -7.65 2.06 9.47
CA ARG A 105 -7.19 0.79 10.04
C ARG A 105 -6.16 1.06 11.13
N PRO A 106 -6.57 1.08 12.42
CA PRO A 106 -5.68 1.47 13.53
C PRO A 106 -4.45 0.58 13.75
N ASN A 107 -4.40 -0.62 13.17
CA ASN A 107 -3.37 -1.61 13.40
C ASN A 107 -2.51 -1.87 12.16
N ILE A 108 -1.84 -0.82 11.66
CA ILE A 108 -0.83 -0.93 10.60
C ILE A 108 0.54 -0.58 11.21
N PRO A 109 1.35 -1.58 11.61
CA PRO A 109 2.64 -1.35 12.28
C PRO A 109 3.57 -0.44 11.49
N PHE A 110 3.67 -0.66 10.17
CA PHE A 110 4.51 0.13 9.29
C PHE A 110 4.16 1.63 9.35
N ALA A 111 2.88 1.99 9.24
CA ALA A 111 2.42 3.38 9.26
C ALA A 111 2.75 4.05 10.61
N SER A 112 2.54 3.33 11.71
CA SER A 112 2.88 3.81 13.06
C SER A 112 4.39 4.04 13.26
N GLU A 113 5.23 3.19 12.68
CA GLU A 113 6.68 3.35 12.69
C GLU A 113 7.16 4.47 11.79
N ALA A 114 6.54 4.63 10.62
CA ALA A 114 6.86 5.68 9.67
C ALA A 114 6.59 7.08 10.25
N ILE A 115 5.43 7.29 10.88
CA ILE A 115 5.13 8.55 11.58
C ILE A 115 6.20 8.83 12.65
N ARG A 116 6.53 7.85 13.51
CA ARG A 116 7.57 8.01 14.53
C ARG A 116 8.95 8.32 13.95
N ARG A 117 9.26 7.84 12.74
CA ARG A 117 10.52 8.15 12.04
C ARG A 117 10.50 9.58 11.51
N ILE A 118 9.40 10.01 10.91
CA ILE A 118 9.22 11.38 10.39
C ILE A 118 9.31 12.38 11.54
N ASP A 119 8.57 12.17 12.63
CA ASP A 119 8.53 13.07 13.78
C ASP A 119 9.90 13.23 14.48
N ARG A 120 10.83 12.26 14.33
CA ARG A 120 12.20 12.33 14.86
C ARG A 120 13.18 13.11 13.97
N ARG A 121 12.80 13.40 12.72
CA ARG A 121 13.65 14.08 11.73
C ARG A 121 13.33 15.57 11.58
N GLY A 122 12.16 16.00 12.01
CA GLY A 122 11.74 17.41 12.07
C GLY A 122 12.13 18.07 13.39
#